data_AF-A0A959UUL5-F1
#
_entry.id   AF-A0A959UUL5-F1
#
_cell.length_a   1.000
_cell.length_b   1.000
_cell.length_c   1.000
_cell.angle_alpha   90.00
_cell.angle_beta   90.00
_cell.angle_gamma   90.00
#
_symmetry.space_group_name_H-M   'P 1'
#
loop_
_entity.id
_entity.type
_entity.pdbx_description
1 polymer ?
#
loop_
_entity_poly.entity_id
_entity_poly.type
_entity_poly.pdbx_seq_one_letter_code
_entity_poly.pdbx_strand_id
1 'polypeptide(L)'
;KFRDIASIAGLVFKGMPGRPLKEKHMRANSSLFFDVFRDHEPDHLLFRQAYDEAFDAQLELPRLHEALERIQRQRIVLKDPGRFTPFAFPIIVDRLREKLTSEQLEDRIRKMTGRVTKE
;
A
#
# COMPACT_ATOMS: atom_id res chain seq x y z
N LYS A 1 3.61 11.44 3.21
CA LYS A 1 2.78 12.56 2.73
C LYS A 1 2.97 13.81 3.58
N PHE A 2 2.77 13.73 4.90
CA PHE A 2 2.91 14.89 5.81
C PHE A 2 4.22 15.69 5.67
N ARG A 3 5.39 15.04 5.50
CA ARG A 3 6.67 15.74 5.26
C ARG A 3 6.58 16.76 4.13
N ASP A 4 5.96 16.38 3.01
CA ASP A 4 5.90 17.20 1.81
C ASP A 4 4.89 18.34 1.99
N ILE A 5 3.78 18.08 2.67
CA ILE A 5 2.77 19.08 3.06
C ILE A 5 3.38 20.10 4.03
N ALA A 6 4.00 19.66 5.12
CA ALA A 6 4.67 20.52 6.10
C ALA A 6 5.82 21.33 5.48
N SER A 7 6.48 20.75 4.48
CA SER A 7 7.49 21.39 3.64
C SER A 7 6.95 22.50 2.73
N ILE A 8 5.74 22.33 2.20
CA ILE A 8 5.06 23.35 1.37
C ILE A 8 4.49 24.46 2.26
N ALA A 9 3.92 24.09 3.40
CA ALA A 9 3.38 25.01 4.40
C ALA A 9 4.46 25.80 5.18
N GLY A 10 5.76 25.56 4.90
CA GLY A 10 6.86 26.26 5.54
C GLY A 10 7.19 25.81 6.97
N LEU A 11 6.53 24.77 7.48
CA LEU A 11 6.80 24.19 8.81
C LEU A 11 8.13 23.44 8.87
N VAL A 12 8.58 22.88 7.75
CA VAL A 12 9.83 22.11 7.67
C VAL A 12 10.83 22.84 6.79
N PHE A 13 11.95 23.23 7.38
CA PHE A 13 13.04 23.88 6.68
C PHE A 13 13.79 22.89 5.77
N LYS A 14 13.93 23.24 4.48
CA LYS A 14 14.59 22.41 3.45
C LYS A 14 16.08 22.71 3.25
N GLY A 15 16.61 23.73 3.90
CA GLY A 15 17.97 24.23 3.67
C GLY A 15 18.00 25.55 2.88
N MET A 16 19.20 26.06 2.67
CA MET A 16 19.45 27.30 1.93
C MET A 16 19.76 27.01 0.45
N PRO A 17 19.63 27.99 -0.46
CA PRO A 17 20.08 27.83 -1.85
C PRO A 17 21.52 27.30 -1.92
N GLY A 18 21.74 26.20 -2.64
CA GLY A 18 23.04 25.53 -2.75
C GLY A 18 23.48 24.72 -1.51
N ARG A 19 22.70 24.70 -0.43
CA ARG A 19 22.96 23.91 0.80
C ARG A 19 21.66 23.26 1.31
N PRO A 20 21.17 22.20 0.65
CA PRO A 20 19.99 21.48 1.12
C PRO A 20 20.27 20.79 2.45
N LEU A 21 19.26 20.74 3.32
CA LEU A 21 19.32 19.99 4.57
C LEU A 21 19.27 18.49 4.26
N LYS A 22 20.00 17.66 5.01
CA LYS A 22 19.98 16.20 4.80
C LYS A 22 18.56 15.65 5.03
N GLU A 23 18.13 14.75 4.16
CA GLU A 23 16.76 14.18 4.21
C GLU A 23 16.40 13.54 5.55
N LYS A 24 17.39 12.95 6.25
CA LYS A 24 17.18 12.38 7.58
C LYS A 24 16.69 13.42 8.61
N HIS A 25 17.19 14.65 8.54
CA HIS A 25 16.79 15.73 9.45
C HIS A 25 15.39 16.23 9.11
N MET A 26 15.07 16.34 7.81
CA MET A 26 13.71 16.70 7.38
C MET A 26 12.67 15.66 7.82
N ARG A 27 13.01 14.36 7.73
CA ARG A 27 12.14 13.28 8.20
C ARG A 27 11.90 13.34 9.71
N ALA A 28 12.95 13.53 10.50
CA ALA A 28 12.83 13.64 11.95
C ALA A 28 11.91 14.81 12.36
N ASN A 29 12.14 16.01 11.82
CA ASN A 29 11.35 17.20 12.13
C ASN A 29 9.88 17.03 11.72
N SER A 30 9.63 16.48 10.53
CA SER A 30 8.26 16.26 10.04
C SER A 30 7.49 15.25 10.89
N SER A 31 8.17 14.22 11.41
CA SER A 31 7.52 13.20 12.26
C SER A 31 7.13 13.78 13.61
N LEU A 32 7.99 14.62 14.20
CA LEU A 32 7.67 15.32 15.44
C LEU A 32 6.44 16.23 15.29
N PHE A 33 6.36 17.04 14.23
CA PHE A 33 5.18 17.88 13.97
C PHE A 33 3.92 17.03 13.78
N PHE A 34 4.03 15.90 13.09
CA PHE A 34 2.91 14.98 12.92
C PHE A 34 2.42 14.41 14.26
N ASP A 35 3.34 13.97 15.13
CA ASP A 35 3.02 13.43 16.44
C ASP A 35 2.38 14.51 17.34
N VAL A 36 2.90 15.73 17.34
CA VAL A 36 2.33 16.86 18.09
C VAL A 36 0.92 17.19 17.62
N PHE A 37 0.68 17.28 16.31
CA PHE A 37 -0.66 17.50 15.79
C PHE A 37 -1.61 16.35 16.13
N ARG A 38 -1.15 15.10 16.05
CA ARG A 38 -1.94 13.95 16.46
C ARG A 38 -2.38 14.05 17.93
N ASP A 39 -1.47 14.43 18.81
CA ASP A 39 -1.67 14.32 20.26
C ASP A 39 -2.33 15.58 20.86
N HIS A 40 -2.17 16.75 20.23
CA HIS A 40 -2.62 18.04 20.77
C HIS A 40 -3.57 18.84 19.87
N GLU A 41 -3.52 18.64 18.55
CA GLU A 41 -4.33 19.40 17.58
C GLU A 41 -4.88 18.49 16.46
N PRO A 42 -5.72 17.48 16.79
CA PRO A 42 -6.22 16.52 15.80
C PRO A 42 -7.06 17.18 14.70
N ASP A 43 -7.55 18.40 14.94
CA ASP A 43 -8.32 19.20 13.99
C ASP A 43 -7.43 20.09 13.09
N HIS A 44 -6.11 20.04 13.24
CA HIS A 44 -5.18 20.83 12.46
C HIS A 44 -5.29 20.50 10.95
N LEU A 45 -5.47 21.52 10.12
CA LEU A 45 -5.77 21.34 8.69
C LEU A 45 -4.70 20.55 7.93
N LEU A 46 -3.41 20.82 8.19
CA LEU A 46 -2.31 20.10 7.55
C LEU A 46 -2.21 18.63 7.99
N PHE A 47 -2.68 18.32 9.21
CA PHE A 47 -2.73 16.95 9.71
C PHE A 47 -3.84 16.18 9.00
N ARG A 48 -5.05 16.76 8.93
CA ARG A 48 -6.18 16.21 8.15
C ARG A 48 -5.83 16.01 6.68
N GLN A 49 -5.28 17.03 6.03
CA GLN A 49 -4.85 16.95 4.62
C GLN A 49 -3.86 15.80 4.38
N ALA A 50 -2.94 15.54 5.33
CA ALA A 50 -2.00 14.44 5.17
C ALA A 50 -2.66 13.06 5.25
N TYR A 51 -3.75 12.92 6.00
CA TYR A 51 -4.58 11.73 5.99
C TYR A 51 -5.37 11.63 4.68
N ASP A 52 -6.06 12.70 4.29
CA ASP A 52 -6.87 12.74 3.06
C ASP A 52 -6.01 12.37 1.84
N GLU A 53 -4.84 13.00 1.67
CA GLU A 53 -3.93 12.68 0.57
C GLU A 53 -3.31 11.28 0.66
N ALA A 54 -3.12 10.73 1.86
CA ALA A 54 -2.65 9.36 2.02
C ALA A 54 -3.75 8.37 1.63
N PHE A 55 -4.99 8.61 2.06
CA PHE A 55 -6.14 7.79 1.73
C PHE A 55 -6.48 7.84 0.24
N ASP A 56 -6.51 9.03 -0.35
CA ASP A 56 -6.80 9.19 -1.77
C ASP A 56 -5.71 8.54 -2.62
N ALA A 57 -4.43 8.85 -2.36
CA ALA A 57 -3.34 8.42 -3.24
C ALA A 57 -2.91 6.95 -3.05
N GLN A 58 -3.20 6.32 -1.90
CA GLN A 58 -2.80 4.93 -1.64
C GLN A 58 -3.96 3.95 -1.67
N LEU A 59 -5.15 4.37 -1.25
CA LEU A 59 -6.30 3.48 -1.11
C LEU A 59 -7.37 3.72 -2.19
N GLU A 60 -7.33 4.84 -2.91
CA GLU A 60 -8.32 5.17 -3.96
C GLU A 60 -9.75 4.99 -3.40
N LEU A 61 -10.02 5.59 -2.24
CA LEU A 61 -11.24 5.36 -1.46
C LEU A 61 -12.55 5.45 -2.27
N PRO A 62 -12.74 6.44 -3.18
CA PRO A 62 -13.95 6.50 -4.00
C PRO A 62 -14.16 5.24 -4.84
N ARG A 63 -13.09 4.75 -5.48
CA ARG A 63 -13.12 3.55 -6.31
C ARG A 63 -13.37 2.28 -5.48
N LEU A 64 -12.81 2.21 -4.28
CA LEU A 64 -13.09 1.11 -3.35
C LEU A 64 -14.57 1.10 -2.95
N HIS A 65 -15.13 2.27 -2.62
CA HIS A 65 -16.52 2.41 -2.25
C HIS A 65 -17.46 1.95 -3.39
N GLU A 66 -17.24 2.42 -4.62
CA GLU A 66 -17.99 1.99 -5.80
C GLU A 66 -17.90 0.47 -6.03
N ALA A 67 -16.71 -0.12 -5.83
CA ALA A 67 -16.53 -1.56 -5.97
C ALA A 67 -17.34 -2.34 -4.91
N LEU A 68 -17.38 -1.86 -3.66
CA LEU A 68 -18.15 -2.47 -2.59
C LEU A 68 -19.66 -2.35 -2.81
N GLU A 69 -20.14 -1.18 -3.23
CA GLU A 69 -21.56 -1.00 -3.60
C GLU A 69 -21.96 -1.95 -4.74
N ARG A 70 -21.11 -2.07 -5.76
CA ARG A 70 -21.33 -2.99 -6.88
C ARG A 70 -21.40 -4.44 -6.39
N ILE A 71 -20.49 -4.85 -5.50
CA ILE A 71 -20.50 -6.20 -4.92
C ILE A 71 -21.78 -6.44 -4.09
N GLN A 72 -22.21 -5.46 -3.29
CA GLN A 72 -23.41 -5.56 -2.47
C GLN A 72 -24.68 -5.83 -3.29
N ARG A 73 -24.77 -5.28 -4.50
CA ARG A 73 -25.91 -5.46 -5.41
C ARG A 73 -25.83 -6.75 -6.23
N GLN A 74 -24.71 -7.49 -6.16
CA GLN A 74 -24.51 -8.72 -6.93
C GLN A 74 -24.97 -9.96 -6.15
N ARG A 75 -25.40 -10.98 -6.89
CA ARG A 75 -25.58 -12.32 -6.32
C ARG A 75 -24.20 -12.93 -6.06
N ILE A 76 -23.88 -13.18 -4.79
CA ILE A 76 -22.63 -13.85 -4.40
C ILE A 76 -22.76 -15.35 -4.72
N VAL A 77 -21.81 -15.86 -5.50
CA VAL A 77 -21.68 -17.29 -5.81
C VAL A 77 -20.36 -17.79 -5.25
N LEU A 78 -20.42 -18.58 -4.20
CA LEU A 78 -19.25 -19.25 -3.62
C LEU A 78 -19.10 -20.63 -4.25
N LYS A 79 -17.92 -20.94 -4.78
CA LYS A 79 -17.57 -22.25 -5.33
C LYS A 79 -16.23 -22.70 -4.79
N ASP A 80 -16.13 -23.98 -4.47
CA ASP A 80 -14.86 -24.66 -4.19
C ASP A 80 -14.43 -25.44 -5.44
N PRO A 81 -13.43 -24.95 -6.20
CA PRO A 81 -12.99 -25.61 -7.44
C PRO A 81 -12.19 -26.90 -7.20
N GLY A 82 -11.88 -27.29 -5.95
CA GLY A 82 -11.13 -28.51 -5.61
C GLY A 82 -9.65 -28.53 -6.03
N ARG A 83 -9.23 -27.57 -6.86
CA ARG A 83 -7.84 -27.32 -7.29
C ARG A 83 -7.63 -25.83 -7.55
N PHE A 84 -6.37 -25.40 -7.59
CA PHE A 84 -6.03 -24.00 -7.90
C PHE A 84 -6.46 -23.63 -9.32
N THR A 85 -7.15 -22.50 -9.45
CA THR A 85 -7.53 -21.95 -10.75
C THR A 85 -6.36 -21.20 -11.39
N PRO A 86 -6.35 -21.00 -12.72
CA PRO A 86 -5.36 -20.15 -13.37
C PRO A 86 -5.24 -18.75 -12.75
N PHE A 87 -6.35 -18.16 -12.30
CA PHE A 87 -6.36 -16.84 -11.64
C PHE A 87 -5.75 -16.86 -10.23
N ALA A 88 -5.76 -18.00 -9.54
CA ALA A 88 -5.10 -18.13 -8.24
C ALA A 88 -3.57 -18.27 -8.37
N PHE A 89 -3.07 -18.63 -9.56
CA PHE A 89 -1.66 -18.99 -9.76
C PHE A 89 -0.66 -17.91 -9.30
N PRO A 90 -0.78 -16.61 -9.67
CA PRO A 90 0.17 -15.59 -9.24
C PRO A 90 0.26 -15.47 -7.71
N ILE A 91 -0.90 -15.50 -7.04
CA ILE A 91 -1.01 -15.40 -5.59
C ILE A 91 -0.34 -16.61 -4.90
N ILE A 92 -0.52 -17.81 -5.46
CA ILE A 92 0.12 -19.02 -4.94
C ILE A 92 1.64 -18.95 -5.14
N VAL A 93 2.12 -18.51 -6.30
CA VAL A 93 3.55 -18.38 -6.58
C VAL A 93 4.23 -17.42 -5.61
N ASP A 94 3.63 -16.26 -5.34
CA ASP A 94 4.18 -15.30 -4.38
C ASP A 94 4.26 -15.91 -2.98
N ARG A 95 3.21 -16.59 -2.52
CA ARG A 95 3.22 -17.31 -1.23
C ARG A 95 4.30 -18.40 -1.17
N LEU A 96 4.63 -19.03 -2.28
CA LEU A 96 5.66 -20.07 -2.34
C LEU A 96 7.07 -19.49 -2.32
N ARG A 97 7.27 -18.26 -2.79
CA ARG A 97 8.55 -17.54 -2.76
C ARG A 97 8.97 -17.18 -1.33
N GLU A 98 8.00 -16.89 -0.46
CA GLU A 98 8.25 -16.55 0.95
C GLU A 98 8.63 -17.76 1.82
N LYS A 99 8.38 -18.99 1.35
CA LYS A 99 8.73 -20.20 2.08
C LYS A 99 10.17 -20.62 1.79
N LEU A 100 11.01 -20.64 2.82
CA LEU A 100 12.31 -21.30 2.79
C LEU A 100 12.12 -22.80 2.54
N THR A 101 12.59 -23.27 1.40
CA THR A 101 12.58 -24.68 0.99
C THR A 101 13.87 -25.01 0.24
N SER A 102 14.26 -26.29 0.25
CA SER A 102 15.43 -26.80 -0.48
C SER A 102 15.18 -27.03 -1.98
N GLU A 103 13.91 -27.02 -2.41
CA GLU A 103 13.54 -27.15 -3.83
C GLU A 103 13.55 -25.78 -4.51
N GLN A 104 14.15 -25.67 -5.70
CA GLN A 104 14.17 -24.42 -6.45
C GLN A 104 12.75 -24.00 -6.86
N LEU A 105 12.44 -22.71 -6.71
CA LEU A 105 11.12 -22.15 -7.01
C LEU A 105 10.69 -22.42 -8.47
N GLU A 106 11.64 -22.41 -9.40
CA GLU A 106 11.41 -22.66 -10.82
C GLU A 106 10.87 -24.06 -11.11
N ASP A 107 11.42 -25.09 -10.46
CA ASP A 107 10.96 -26.48 -10.60
C ASP A 107 9.53 -26.67 -10.08
N ARG A 108 9.18 -25.97 -8.99
CA ARG A 108 7.83 -25.97 -8.42
C ARG A 108 6.82 -25.29 -9.33
N ILE A 109 7.20 -24.14 -9.88
CA ILE A 109 6.40 -23.41 -10.86
C ILE A 109 6.14 -24.28 -12.10
N ARG A 110 7.16 -24.94 -12.65
CA ARG A 110 7.03 -25.81 -13.83
C ARG A 110 6.04 -26.95 -13.62
N LYS A 111 6.07 -27.60 -12.45
CA LYS A 111 5.10 -28.65 -12.06
C LYS A 111 3.68 -28.11 -11.91
N MET A 112 3.51 -26.88 -11.41
CA MET A 112 2.20 -26.24 -11.27
C MET A 112 1.63 -25.82 -12.63
N THR A 113 2.41 -25.18 -13.50
CA THR A 113 1.96 -24.76 -14.83
C THR A 113 1.48 -25.96 -15.66
N GLY A 114 2.21 -27.08 -15.63
CA GLY A 114 1.81 -28.31 -16.32
C GLY A 114 0.54 -28.99 -15.79
N ARG A 115 0.03 -28.59 -14.61
CA ARG A 115 -1.26 -29.04 -14.06
C ARG A 115 -2.40 -28.08 -14.42
N VAL A 116 -2.10 -26.81 -14.67
CA VAL A 116 -3.07 -25.76 -14.99
C VAL A 116 -3.40 -25.73 -16.50
N THR A 117 -2.46 -26.11 -17.38
CA THR A 117 -2.64 -26.09 -18.84
C THR A 117 -3.18 -27.39 -19.46
N LYS A 118 -3.47 -28.42 -18.67
CA LYS A 118 -4.00 -29.71 -19.16
C LYS A 118 -5.52 -29.77 -19.28
N GLU A 119 -6.18 -28.61 -19.34
CA GLU A 119 -7.61 -28.44 -19.65
C GLU A 119 -7.77 -27.44 -20.79
#